data_AF-A0AAI9CY66-F1
#
_entry.id   AF-A0AAI9CY66-F1
#
_cell.length_a   1.000
_cell.length_b   1.000
_cell.length_c   1.000
_cell.angle_alpha   90.00
_cell.angle_beta   90.00
_cell.angle_gamma   90.00
#
_symmetry.space_group_name_H-M   'P 1'
#
loop_
_entity.id
_entity.type
_entity.pdbx_description
1 polymer ?
#
loop_
_entity_poly.entity_id
_entity_poly.type
_entity_poly.pdbx_seq_one_letter_code
_entity_poly.pdbx_strand_id
1 'polypeptide(L)'
;MNKVFGVISLALVVSFFFLVSVAGENSRADEIMGELFIKLKNEDFSSECIKVVVGNAPNFDSQCDQDMFVFTVSLLKRFDLRDGGNFSINLKKENYWFPFTNNQGIRVSLNLSQTEKSSFLKLSNDLDYVKNLFVIKRTGFKWQIDSITINAPELVKIFNDTKKQINFKKYLVQLDSGYQLNEIIIHGGEFTDIDRLLLKFSVEKLLKYFESQKPNKLLKRDSQCVAFSACG
;
A
#
# COMPACT_ATOMS: atom_id res chain seq x y z
N MET A 1 5.18 43.52 35.01
CA MET A 1 5.25 42.04 35.08
C MET A 1 4.11 41.31 34.36
N ASN A 2 2.85 41.74 34.45
CA ASN A 2 1.71 41.04 33.80
C ASN A 2 1.80 40.86 32.28
N LYS A 3 2.34 41.83 31.52
CA LYS A 3 2.43 41.71 30.05
C LYS A 3 3.43 40.64 29.60
N VAL A 4 4.56 40.52 30.31
CA VAL A 4 5.59 39.52 30.01
C VAL A 4 5.08 38.11 30.34
N PHE A 5 4.41 37.94 31.48
CA PHE A 5 3.75 36.68 31.83
C PHE A 5 2.64 36.30 30.84
N GLY A 6 1.85 37.27 30.37
CA GLY A 6 0.83 37.04 29.35
C GLY A 6 1.40 36.54 28.02
N VAL A 7 2.50 37.14 27.56
CA VAL A 7 3.19 36.71 26.32
C VAL A 7 3.81 35.32 26.47
N ILE A 8 4.46 35.04 27.60
CA ILE A 8 5.05 33.71 27.86
C ILE A 8 3.95 32.64 27.92
N SER A 9 2.85 32.92 28.62
CA SER A 9 1.71 31.99 28.71
C SER A 9 1.09 31.71 27.33
N LEU A 10 0.88 32.76 26.52
CA LEU A 10 0.38 32.59 25.15
C LEU A 10 1.33 31.78 24.28
N ALA A 11 2.64 32.04 24.36
CA ALA A 11 3.65 31.29 23.60
C ALA A 11 3.66 29.80 23.97
N LEU A 12 3.51 29.47 25.25
CA LEU A 12 3.40 28.08 25.72
C LEU A 12 2.16 27.39 25.18
N VAL A 13 1.01 28.07 25.22
CA VAL A 13 -0.26 27.53 24.69
C VAL A 13 -0.16 27.28 23.19
N VAL A 14 0.35 28.26 22.42
CA VAL A 14 0.53 28.12 20.97
C VAL A 14 1.51 26.98 20.65
N SER A 15 2.62 26.89 21.38
CA SER A 15 3.60 25.80 21.22
C SER A 15 2.99 24.43 21.50
N PHE A 16 2.18 24.31 22.57
CA PHE A 16 1.48 23.07 22.89
C PHE A 16 0.53 22.64 21.77
N PHE A 17 -0.33 23.54 21.28
CA PHE A 17 -1.23 23.22 20.17
C PHE A 17 -0.49 22.86 18.89
N PHE A 18 0.63 23.53 18.61
CA PHE A 18 1.50 23.20 17.49
C PHE A 18 2.08 21.79 17.62
N LEU A 19 2.61 21.42 18.80
CA LEU A 19 3.14 20.07 19.05
C LEU A 19 2.08 18.99 18.90
N VAL A 20 0.88 19.20 19.46
CA VAL A 20 -0.25 18.25 19.35
C VAL A 20 -0.70 18.12 17.89
N SER A 21 -0.76 19.23 17.14
CA SER A 21 -1.10 19.19 15.72
C SER A 21 -0.08 18.40 14.91
N VAL A 22 1.22 18.64 15.11
CA VAL A 22 2.28 17.87 14.45
C VAL A 22 2.22 16.40 14.84
N ALA A 23 1.99 16.08 16.11
CA ALA A 23 1.82 14.70 16.56
C ALA A 23 0.64 14.01 15.86
N GLY A 24 -0.50 14.69 15.74
CA GLY A 24 -1.68 14.19 15.03
C GLY A 24 -1.45 13.95 13.54
N GLU A 25 -0.70 14.83 12.86
CA GLU A 25 -0.34 14.60 11.46
C GLU A 25 0.61 13.39 11.31
N ASN A 26 1.52 13.18 12.26
CA ASN A 26 2.42 12.03 12.25
C ASN A 26 1.75 10.70 12.65
N SER A 27 0.62 10.72 13.35
CA SER A 27 -0.15 9.51 13.65
C SER A 27 -0.97 9.03 12.45
N ARG A 28 -1.29 9.90 11.48
CA ARG A 28 -1.97 9.49 10.23
C ARG A 28 -1.17 8.48 9.40
N ALA A 29 0.16 8.50 9.52
CA ALA A 29 1.01 7.47 8.94
C ALA A 29 0.62 6.07 9.43
N ASP A 30 0.25 5.92 10.70
CA ASP A 30 -0.09 4.63 11.29
C ASP A 30 -1.41 4.10 10.71
N GLU A 31 -2.39 4.98 10.48
CA GLU A 31 -3.68 4.66 9.82
C GLU A 31 -3.48 4.19 8.38
N ILE A 32 -2.72 4.95 7.58
CA ILE A 32 -2.42 4.62 6.18
C ILE A 32 -1.71 3.27 6.06
N MET A 33 -0.73 3.03 6.94
CA MET A 33 -0.05 1.75 6.97
C MET A 33 -0.99 0.63 7.40
N GLY A 34 -1.87 0.88 8.39
CA GLY A 34 -2.89 -0.06 8.84
C GLY A 34 -3.78 -0.56 7.70
N GLU A 35 -4.29 0.33 6.86
CA GLU A 35 -5.11 -0.04 5.69
C GLU A 35 -4.35 -0.91 4.69
N LEU A 36 -3.10 -0.56 4.38
CA LEU A 36 -2.26 -1.37 3.48
C LEU A 36 -2.08 -2.79 4.03
N PHE A 37 -1.86 -2.94 5.33
CA PHE A 37 -1.61 -4.24 5.93
C PHE A 37 -2.86 -5.08 6.14
N ILE A 38 -4.03 -4.47 6.33
CA ILE A 38 -5.30 -5.19 6.28
C ILE A 38 -5.45 -5.84 4.90
N LYS A 39 -5.14 -5.10 3.83
CA LYS A 39 -5.16 -5.63 2.46
C LYS A 39 -4.13 -6.74 2.26
N LEU A 40 -2.89 -6.53 2.74
CA LEU A 40 -1.84 -7.56 2.69
C LEU A 40 -2.27 -8.86 3.39
N LYS A 41 -2.85 -8.75 4.60
CA LYS A 41 -3.33 -9.90 5.38
C LYS A 41 -4.48 -10.63 4.69
N ASN A 42 -5.37 -9.88 4.04
CA ASN A 42 -6.48 -10.44 3.27
C ASN A 42 -6.05 -10.91 1.87
N GLU A 43 -4.76 -10.83 1.54
CA GLU A 43 -4.19 -11.12 0.22
C GLU A 43 -4.96 -10.39 -0.89
N ASP A 44 -5.38 -9.15 -0.63
CA ASP A 44 -6.17 -8.31 -1.52
C ASP A 44 -5.24 -7.50 -2.42
N PHE A 45 -5.29 -7.75 -3.73
CA PHE A 45 -4.49 -7.08 -4.74
C PHE A 45 -5.30 -6.07 -5.58
N SER A 46 -6.54 -5.77 -5.20
CA SER A 46 -7.41 -4.83 -5.93
C SER A 46 -6.99 -3.35 -5.80
N SER A 47 -6.10 -3.06 -4.86
CA SER A 47 -5.75 -1.71 -4.38
C SER A 47 -5.11 -0.77 -5.41
N GLU A 48 -4.98 0.50 -5.04
CA GLU A 48 -4.27 1.50 -5.83
C GLU A 48 -2.79 1.11 -5.99
N CYS A 49 -2.27 1.29 -7.20
CA CYS A 49 -0.88 1.06 -7.53
C CYS A 49 0.03 1.96 -6.68
N ILE A 50 0.89 1.34 -5.86
CA ILE A 50 1.95 2.04 -5.14
C ILE A 50 3.26 1.74 -5.86
N LYS A 51 4.02 2.79 -6.17
CA LYS A 51 5.29 2.64 -6.89
C LYS A 51 6.30 1.85 -6.04
N VAL A 52 6.81 0.74 -6.58
CA VAL A 52 7.91 -0.04 -5.98
C VAL A 52 9.24 0.34 -6.63
N VAL A 53 10.20 0.78 -5.83
CA VAL A 53 11.56 1.16 -6.24
C VAL A 53 12.53 0.14 -5.65
N VAL A 54 13.36 -0.49 -6.50
CA VAL A 54 14.27 -1.56 -6.08
C VAL A 54 15.71 -1.10 -6.27
N GLY A 55 16.44 -0.95 -5.16
CA GLY A 55 17.78 -0.37 -5.15
C GLY A 55 17.81 1.04 -5.77
N ASN A 56 18.88 1.33 -6.52
CA ASN A 56 19.07 2.63 -7.18
C ASN A 56 18.48 2.69 -8.60
N ALA A 57 17.79 1.64 -9.05
CA ALA A 57 17.23 1.60 -10.41
C ALA A 57 15.83 2.22 -10.41
N PRO A 58 15.61 3.36 -11.08
CA PRO A 58 14.28 3.88 -11.26
C PRO A 58 13.51 2.99 -12.25
N ASN A 59 12.77 2.00 -11.75
CA ASN A 59 11.75 1.32 -12.54
C ASN A 59 10.57 2.28 -12.70
N PHE A 60 10.51 2.95 -13.84
CA PHE A 60 9.32 3.63 -14.32
C PHE A 60 8.73 2.78 -15.45
N ASP A 61 8.02 1.72 -15.07
CA ASP A 61 7.36 0.86 -16.05
C ASP A 61 5.85 0.77 -15.80
N SER A 62 5.09 0.53 -16.86
CA SER A 62 3.62 0.44 -16.91
C SER A 62 3.04 -0.77 -16.17
N GLN A 63 3.81 -1.41 -15.29
CA GLN A 63 3.53 -2.70 -14.65
C GLN A 63 3.37 -2.58 -13.14
N CYS A 64 2.98 -1.42 -12.62
CA CYS A 64 2.90 -1.16 -11.19
C CYS A 64 2.11 -2.20 -10.39
N ASP A 65 0.94 -2.64 -10.88
CA ASP A 65 0.14 -3.68 -10.22
C ASP A 65 0.91 -5.01 -10.12
N GLN A 66 1.70 -5.33 -11.13
CA GLN A 66 2.57 -6.52 -11.13
C GLN A 66 3.72 -6.36 -10.16
N ASP A 67 4.38 -5.19 -10.13
CA ASP A 67 5.46 -4.91 -9.17
C ASP A 67 4.95 -4.94 -7.72
N MET A 68 3.73 -4.45 -7.47
CA MET A 68 3.06 -4.58 -6.18
C MET A 68 2.78 -6.04 -5.82
N PHE A 69 2.29 -6.84 -6.76
CA PHE A 69 2.12 -8.28 -6.55
C PHE A 69 3.44 -8.97 -6.21
N VAL A 70 4.50 -8.72 -7.00
CA VAL A 70 5.86 -9.27 -6.74
C VAL A 70 6.33 -8.83 -5.36
N PHE A 71 6.15 -7.56 -4.99
CA PHE A 71 6.53 -7.04 -3.68
C PHE A 71 5.82 -7.80 -2.55
N THR A 72 4.50 -7.94 -2.62
CA THR A 72 3.71 -8.67 -1.61
C THR A 72 4.18 -10.11 -1.46
N VAL A 73 4.33 -10.85 -2.56
CA VAL A 73 4.82 -12.24 -2.53
C VAL A 73 6.24 -12.32 -1.97
N SER A 74 7.10 -11.36 -2.32
CA SER A 74 8.48 -11.30 -1.85
C SER A 74 8.59 -11.02 -0.35
N LEU A 75 7.69 -10.17 0.17
CA LEU A 75 7.59 -9.87 1.57
C LEU A 75 7.14 -11.10 2.37
N LEU A 76 6.10 -11.80 1.90
CA LEU A 76 5.64 -13.05 2.52
C LEU A 76 6.74 -14.11 2.51
N LYS A 77 7.50 -14.22 1.41
CA LYS A 77 8.65 -15.13 1.29
C LYS A 77 9.80 -14.77 2.23
N ARG A 78 10.10 -13.48 2.42
CA ARG A 78 11.18 -13.02 3.32
C ARG A 78 10.91 -13.33 4.79
N PHE A 79 9.65 -13.34 5.19
CA PHE A 79 9.25 -13.60 6.58
C PHE A 79 8.71 -15.02 6.81
N ASP A 80 8.79 -15.88 5.79
CA ASP A 80 8.28 -17.27 5.84
C ASP A 80 6.80 -17.35 6.26
N LEU A 81 5.97 -16.53 5.60
CA LEU A 81 4.54 -16.35 5.88
C LEU A 81 3.65 -16.88 4.75
N ARG A 82 4.08 -17.95 4.07
CA ARG A 82 3.43 -18.44 2.84
C ARG A 82 2.08 -19.14 3.10
N ASP A 83 1.90 -19.68 4.30
CA ASP A 83 0.74 -20.52 4.65
C ASP A 83 -0.52 -19.72 5.06
N GLY A 84 -0.56 -18.41 4.81
CA GLY A 84 -1.72 -17.57 5.19
C GLY A 84 -1.97 -17.51 6.70
N GLY A 85 -1.00 -17.95 7.51
CA GLY A 85 -1.09 -17.96 8.96
C GLY A 85 -1.23 -16.56 9.54
N ASN A 86 -1.79 -16.45 10.74
CA ASN A 86 -1.85 -15.18 11.45
C ASN A 86 -0.42 -14.67 11.71
N PHE A 87 -0.11 -13.51 11.16
CA PHE A 87 1.13 -12.79 11.43
C PHE A 87 0.86 -11.46 12.12
N SER A 88 1.83 -11.05 12.92
CA SER A 88 1.93 -9.75 13.57
C SER A 88 2.74 -8.81 12.68
N ILE A 89 2.26 -7.58 12.58
CA ILE A 89 2.91 -6.51 11.84
C ILE A 89 3.51 -5.54 12.84
N ASN A 90 4.82 -5.32 12.75
CA ASN A 90 5.54 -4.37 13.58
C ASN A 90 6.05 -3.24 12.70
N LEU A 91 5.72 -2.00 13.06
CA LEU A 91 6.10 -0.81 12.31
C LEU A 91 7.01 0.08 13.14
N LYS A 92 8.00 0.65 12.47
CA LYS A 92 8.91 1.63 13.08
C LYS A 92 9.04 2.84 12.17
N LYS A 93 8.63 4.01 12.67
CA LYS A 93 8.87 5.30 12.01
C LYS A 93 10.36 5.64 12.17
N GLU A 94 11.06 5.83 11.06
CA GLU A 94 12.48 6.19 11.06
C GLU A 94 12.69 7.70 11.18
N ASN A 95 11.67 8.48 10.82
CA ASN A 95 11.66 9.92 10.98
C ASN A 95 10.23 10.43 11.18
N TYR A 96 10.13 11.66 11.69
CA TYR A 96 8.88 12.38 11.82
C TYR A 96 8.83 13.53 10.81
N TRP A 97 7.62 13.83 10.36
CA TRP A 97 7.35 15.04 9.61
C TRP A 97 7.25 16.22 10.56
N PHE A 98 7.91 17.31 10.20
CA PHE A 98 7.78 18.59 10.86
C PHE A 98 7.50 19.65 9.80
N PRO A 99 6.51 20.53 10.03
CA PRO A 99 6.22 21.59 9.09
C PRO A 99 7.45 22.51 8.98
N PHE A 100 7.69 23.00 7.76
CA PHE A 100 8.77 23.95 7.40
C PHE A 100 10.21 23.41 7.46
N THR A 101 10.49 22.29 8.13
CA THR A 101 11.85 21.74 8.27
C THR A 101 12.07 20.44 7.51
N ASN A 102 11.04 19.61 7.33
CA ASN A 102 11.16 18.33 6.64
C ASN A 102 9.98 18.10 5.68
N ASN A 103 10.23 18.27 4.38
CA ASN A 103 9.26 17.96 3.33
C ASN A 103 9.44 16.56 2.72
N GLN A 104 10.39 15.76 3.22
CA GLN A 104 10.77 14.49 2.58
C GLN A 104 9.76 13.34 2.83
N GLY A 105 8.77 13.58 3.69
CA GLY A 105 7.78 12.58 4.11
C GLY A 105 8.23 11.78 5.34
N ILE A 106 7.41 10.80 5.72
CA ILE A 106 7.63 9.87 6.84
C ILE A 106 8.12 8.55 6.26
N ARG A 107 9.27 8.05 6.72
CA ARG A 107 9.79 6.73 6.35
C ARG A 107 9.39 5.72 7.42
N VAL A 108 8.89 4.57 6.97
CA VAL A 108 8.43 3.49 7.85
C VAL A 108 9.16 2.20 7.50
N SER A 109 9.71 1.56 8.52
CA SER A 109 10.33 0.24 8.48
C SER A 109 9.34 -0.82 8.94
N LEU A 110 9.52 -2.04 8.44
CA LEU A 110 8.59 -3.14 8.65
C LEU A 110 9.29 -4.39 9.15
N ASN A 111 8.69 -5.05 10.14
CA ASN A 111 8.97 -6.43 10.49
C ASN A 111 7.66 -7.21 10.53
N LEU A 112 7.65 -8.41 9.95
CA LEU A 112 6.53 -9.35 10.09
C LEU A 112 6.98 -10.57 10.90
N SER A 113 6.11 -11.08 11.76
CA SER A 113 6.40 -12.27 12.57
C SER A 113 5.17 -13.13 12.76
N GLN A 114 5.32 -14.46 12.69
CA GLN A 114 4.23 -15.39 13.01
C GLN A 114 3.73 -15.16 14.45
N THR A 115 2.41 -15.06 14.63
CA THR A 115 1.79 -14.68 15.92
C THR A 115 2.07 -15.70 17.03
N GLU A 116 2.30 -16.98 16.70
CA GLU A 116 2.56 -18.02 17.70
C GLU A 116 3.98 -17.96 18.31
N LYS A 117 4.92 -17.21 17.72
CA LYS A 117 6.29 -17.04 18.22
C LYS A 117 6.50 -15.73 18.97
N SER A 118 5.45 -14.97 19.26
CA SER A 118 5.58 -13.75 20.05
C SER A 118 5.75 -14.10 21.53
N SER A 119 6.98 -14.46 21.93
CA SER A 119 7.38 -14.34 23.33
C SER A 119 7.13 -12.90 23.76
N PHE A 120 6.26 -12.73 24.75
CA PHE A 120 5.79 -11.47 25.36
C PHE A 120 6.92 -10.57 25.92
N LEU A 121 8.19 -10.94 25.73
CA LEU A 121 9.38 -10.32 26.31
C LEU A 121 10.44 -9.87 25.29
N LYS A 122 10.19 -9.98 23.97
CA LYS A 122 11.11 -9.37 22.99
C LYS A 122 10.87 -7.85 22.96
N LEU A 123 11.73 -7.11 23.65
CA LEU A 123 11.83 -5.65 23.50
C LEU A 123 11.93 -5.30 21.99
N SER A 124 11.25 -4.23 21.57
CA SER A 124 11.14 -3.78 20.18
C SER A 124 12.46 -3.54 19.43
N ASN A 125 13.61 -3.60 20.13
CA ASN A 125 14.94 -3.41 19.58
C ASN A 125 15.57 -4.68 18.98
N ASP A 126 14.99 -5.88 19.20
CA ASP A 126 15.52 -7.16 18.69
C ASP A 126 14.75 -7.71 17.47
N LEU A 127 13.92 -6.87 16.84
CA LEU A 127 13.19 -7.26 15.63
C LEU A 127 14.00 -6.89 14.37
N ASP A 128 14.07 -7.82 13.43
CA ASP A 128 14.76 -7.64 12.15
C ASP A 128 13.89 -6.84 11.17
N TYR A 129 13.97 -5.52 11.29
CA TYR A 129 13.21 -4.61 10.42
C TYR A 129 13.85 -4.47 9.04
N VAL A 130 13.03 -4.59 8.00
CA VAL A 130 13.34 -4.06 6.66
C VAL A 130 13.24 -2.53 6.73
N LYS A 131 14.41 -1.88 6.74
CA LYS A 131 14.51 -0.44 6.99
C LYS A 131 14.02 0.42 5.83
N ASN A 132 13.39 1.56 6.16
CA ASN A 132 12.96 2.60 5.22
C ASN A 132 12.11 2.05 4.05
N LEU A 133 11.28 1.05 4.32
CA LEU A 133 10.56 0.32 3.29
C LEU A 133 9.45 1.15 2.65
N PHE A 134 8.71 1.92 3.45
CA PHE A 134 7.63 2.77 2.95
C PHE A 134 7.99 4.23 3.09
N VAL A 135 7.65 5.02 2.08
CA VAL A 135 7.74 6.47 2.10
C VAL A 135 6.33 7.01 2.00
N ILE A 136 5.88 7.70 3.04
CA ILE A 136 4.57 8.34 3.11
C ILE A 136 4.77 9.83 2.92
N LYS A 137 4.09 10.42 1.95
CA LYS A 137 4.16 11.86 1.69
C LYS A 137 2.79 12.48 1.70
N ARG A 138 2.82 13.80 1.88
CA ARG A 138 1.64 14.64 1.76
C ARG A 138 1.53 15.14 0.32
N THR A 139 0.46 14.74 -0.35
CA THR A 139 0.08 15.25 -1.67
C THR A 139 -1.13 16.17 -1.48
N GLY A 140 -0.90 17.49 -1.53
CA GLY A 140 -1.91 18.49 -1.17
C GLY A 140 -2.32 18.43 0.31
N PHE A 141 -3.57 18.08 0.59
CA PHE A 141 -4.11 17.96 1.95
C PHE A 141 -4.21 16.51 2.46
N LYS A 142 -3.76 15.53 1.68
CA LYS A 142 -3.87 14.12 2.04
C LYS A 142 -2.50 13.48 2.19
N TRP A 143 -2.36 12.63 3.20
CA TRP A 143 -1.23 11.73 3.34
C TRP A 143 -1.51 10.45 2.57
N GLN A 144 -0.51 9.94 1.87
CA GLN A 144 -0.59 8.71 1.11
C GLN A 144 0.78 8.04 1.02
N ILE A 145 0.81 6.75 0.71
CA ILE A 145 2.05 6.05 0.42
C ILE A 145 2.54 6.55 -0.94
N ASP A 146 3.68 7.21 -0.95
CA ASP A 146 4.33 7.74 -2.15
C ASP A 146 5.05 6.63 -2.90
N SER A 147 5.79 5.80 -2.16
CA SER A 147 6.54 4.69 -2.72
C SER A 147 6.92 3.63 -1.69
N ILE A 148 7.21 2.44 -2.19
CA ILE A 148 7.86 1.35 -1.48
C ILE A 148 9.30 1.28 -2.00
N THR A 149 10.29 1.43 -1.12
CA THR A 149 11.71 1.41 -1.49
C THR A 149 12.40 0.18 -0.90
N ILE A 150 12.78 -0.75 -1.75
CA ILE A 150 13.45 -1.99 -1.39
C ILE A 150 14.97 -1.78 -1.49
N ASN A 151 15.60 -1.49 -0.35
CA ASN A 151 17.05 -1.33 -0.25
C ASN A 151 17.75 -2.50 0.48
N ALA A 152 17.01 -3.33 1.21
CA ALA A 152 17.58 -4.47 1.92
C ALA A 152 18.07 -5.52 0.91
N PRO A 153 19.38 -5.88 0.89
CA PRO A 153 19.95 -6.73 -0.16
C PRO A 153 19.24 -8.08 -0.32
N GLU A 154 18.83 -8.68 0.79
CA GLU A 154 18.10 -9.94 0.81
C GLU A 154 16.71 -9.80 0.14
N LEU A 155 15.96 -8.75 0.48
CA LEU A 155 14.64 -8.51 -0.12
C LEU A 155 14.75 -8.10 -1.60
N VAL A 156 15.81 -7.36 -1.98
CA VAL A 156 16.12 -7.06 -3.39
C VAL A 156 16.33 -8.35 -4.17
N LYS A 157 17.11 -9.29 -3.63
CA LYS A 157 17.34 -10.59 -4.26
C LYS A 157 16.04 -11.38 -4.40
N ILE A 158 15.28 -11.49 -3.30
CA ILE A 158 13.99 -12.19 -3.30
C ILE A 158 13.03 -11.56 -4.31
N PHE A 159 12.94 -10.24 -4.38
CA PHE A 159 12.09 -9.54 -5.33
C PHE A 159 12.45 -9.87 -6.78
N ASN A 160 13.73 -9.77 -7.13
CA ASN A 160 14.20 -10.05 -8.49
C ASN A 160 14.02 -11.52 -8.87
N ASP A 161 14.25 -12.45 -7.94
CA ASP A 161 14.04 -13.89 -8.18
C ASP A 161 12.56 -14.19 -8.36
N THR A 162 11.70 -13.64 -7.50
CA THR A 162 10.23 -13.78 -7.59
C THR A 162 9.70 -13.19 -8.90
N LYS A 163 10.17 -12.01 -9.31
CA LYS A 163 9.77 -11.37 -10.58
C LYS A 163 10.10 -12.22 -11.80
N LYS A 164 11.22 -12.94 -11.78
CA LYS A 164 11.61 -13.87 -12.86
C LYS A 164 10.79 -15.16 -12.88
N GLN A 165 10.33 -15.61 -11.72
CA GLN A 165 9.57 -16.86 -11.58
C GLN A 165 8.10 -16.71 -11.98
N ILE A 166 7.53 -15.51 -11.81
CA ILE A 166 6.11 -15.26 -12.08
C ILE A 166 5.88 -15.00 -13.57
N ASN A 167 5.05 -15.84 -14.18
CA ASN A 167 4.48 -15.57 -15.50
C ASN A 167 3.10 -14.93 -15.35
N PHE A 168 3.02 -13.59 -15.38
CA PHE A 168 1.75 -12.86 -15.28
C PHE A 168 0.74 -13.16 -16.40
N LYS A 169 1.18 -13.76 -17.51
CA LYS A 169 0.32 -14.18 -18.62
C LYS A 169 -0.21 -15.60 -18.46
N LYS A 170 0.12 -16.30 -17.37
CA LYS A 170 -0.25 -17.71 -17.14
C LYS A 170 -1.78 -17.90 -17.18
N TYR A 171 -2.53 -17.08 -16.45
CA TYR A 171 -3.99 -17.23 -16.30
C TYR A 171 -4.80 -16.20 -17.08
N LEU A 172 -4.25 -15.01 -17.28
CA LEU A 172 -4.96 -13.89 -17.88
C LEU A 172 -4.05 -13.13 -18.85
N VAL A 173 -4.52 -12.95 -20.08
CA VAL A 173 -3.84 -12.17 -21.11
C VAL A 173 -4.70 -10.97 -21.47
N GLN A 174 -4.11 -9.78 -21.45
CA GLN A 174 -4.78 -8.57 -21.94
C GLN A 174 -4.67 -8.52 -23.47
N LEU A 175 -5.80 -8.35 -24.13
CA LEU A 175 -5.94 -8.13 -25.57
C LEU A 175 -6.35 -6.68 -25.83
N ASP A 176 -6.26 -6.22 -27.09
CA ASP A 176 -6.62 -4.84 -27.46
C ASP A 176 -8.07 -4.49 -27.13
N SER A 177 -8.99 -5.46 -27.20
CA SER A 177 -10.43 -5.27 -26.98
C SER A 177 -10.96 -5.95 -25.70
N GLY A 178 -10.10 -6.47 -24.82
CA GLY A 178 -10.55 -7.17 -23.63
C GLY A 178 -9.51 -8.08 -23.01
N TYR A 179 -9.96 -9.22 -22.48
CA TYR A 179 -9.11 -10.18 -21.78
C TYR A 179 -9.40 -11.60 -22.24
N GLN A 180 -8.35 -12.41 -22.33
CA GLN A 180 -8.43 -13.85 -22.54
C GLN A 180 -8.08 -14.55 -21.23
N LEU A 181 -8.96 -15.45 -20.80
CA LEU A 181 -8.68 -16.43 -19.76
C LEU A 181 -8.04 -17.65 -20.41
N ASN A 182 -6.87 -18.04 -19.95
CA ASN A 182 -6.24 -19.28 -20.41
C ASN A 182 -6.85 -20.49 -19.71
N GLU A 183 -6.79 -21.64 -20.36
CA GLU A 183 -7.20 -22.90 -19.75
C GLU A 183 -6.34 -23.18 -18.49
N ILE A 184 -7.01 -23.60 -17.41
CA ILE A 184 -6.38 -23.91 -16.13
C ILE A 184 -6.70 -25.36 -15.80
N ILE A 185 -5.67 -26.20 -15.76
CA ILE A 185 -5.77 -27.56 -15.27
C ILE A 185 -5.08 -27.60 -13.91
N ILE A 186 -5.87 -27.86 -12.86
CA ILE A 186 -5.36 -27.94 -11.48
C ILE A 186 -5.20 -29.42 -11.12
N HIS A 187 -3.96 -29.90 -11.13
CA HIS A 187 -3.63 -31.20 -10.57
C HIS A 187 -3.35 -31.06 -9.07
N GLY A 188 -3.99 -31.89 -8.24
CA GLY A 188 -3.75 -31.91 -6.79
C GLY A 188 -2.27 -32.21 -6.50
N GLY A 189 -1.58 -31.27 -5.86
CA GLY A 189 -0.14 -31.37 -5.55
C GLY A 189 0.79 -30.50 -6.40
N GLU A 190 0.34 -30.00 -7.56
CA GLU A 190 1.14 -29.13 -8.45
C GLU A 190 0.80 -27.65 -8.33
N PHE A 191 -0.29 -27.31 -7.65
CA PHE A 191 -0.74 -25.94 -7.45
C PHE A 191 0.01 -25.27 -6.29
N THR A 192 0.99 -24.44 -6.61
CA THR A 192 1.82 -23.76 -5.62
C THR A 192 1.10 -22.59 -4.95
N ASP A 193 1.59 -22.10 -3.80
CA ASP A 193 1.04 -20.89 -3.17
C ASP A 193 1.14 -19.66 -4.07
N ILE A 194 2.21 -19.57 -4.86
CA ILE A 194 2.39 -18.49 -5.83
C ILE A 194 1.33 -18.59 -6.93
N ASP A 195 0.99 -19.80 -7.38
CA ASP A 195 -0.08 -20.03 -8.35
C ASP A 195 -1.45 -19.64 -7.78
N ARG A 196 -1.72 -19.97 -6.51
CA ARG A 196 -2.93 -19.54 -5.78
C ARG A 196 -3.06 -18.02 -5.77
N LEU A 197 -2.00 -17.32 -5.35
CA LEU A 197 -1.99 -15.86 -5.26
C LEU A 197 -2.07 -15.22 -6.65
N LEU A 198 -1.37 -15.77 -7.65
CA LEU A 198 -1.38 -15.24 -9.02
C LEU A 198 -2.73 -15.41 -9.70
N LEU A 199 -3.42 -16.53 -9.45
CA LEU A 199 -4.79 -16.72 -9.92
C LEU A 199 -5.74 -15.69 -9.29
N LYS A 200 -5.64 -15.49 -7.96
CA LYS A 200 -6.42 -14.46 -7.26
C LYS A 200 -6.19 -13.06 -7.83
N PHE A 201 -4.93 -12.66 -7.97
CA PHE A 201 -4.52 -11.41 -8.62
C PHE A 201 -5.11 -11.26 -10.03
N SER A 202 -5.07 -12.33 -10.83
CA SER A 202 -5.62 -12.32 -12.20
C SER A 202 -7.13 -12.11 -12.20
N VAL A 203 -7.87 -12.79 -11.32
CA VAL A 203 -9.32 -12.63 -11.17
C VAL A 203 -9.68 -11.21 -10.72
N GLU A 204 -8.99 -10.67 -9.72
CA GLU A 204 -9.22 -9.31 -9.21
C GLU A 204 -8.97 -8.25 -10.30
N LYS A 205 -7.90 -8.42 -11.10
CA LYS A 205 -7.63 -7.54 -12.24
C LYS A 205 -8.77 -7.55 -13.27
N LEU A 206 -9.32 -8.73 -13.54
CA LEU A 206 -10.45 -8.88 -14.46
C LEU A 206 -11.73 -8.25 -13.90
N LEU A 207 -12.02 -8.43 -12.62
CA LEU A 207 -13.16 -7.80 -11.94
C LEU A 207 -13.08 -6.28 -11.99
N LYS A 208 -11.91 -5.71 -11.66
CA LYS A 208 -11.65 -4.27 -11.73
C LYS A 208 -11.89 -3.71 -13.14
N TYR A 209 -11.47 -4.44 -14.17
CA TYR A 209 -11.77 -4.06 -15.56
C TYR A 209 -13.28 -3.99 -15.80
N PHE A 210 -14.04 -5.03 -15.47
CA PHE A 210 -15.50 -5.03 -15.69
C PHE A 210 -16.24 -3.96 -14.87
N GLU A 211 -15.76 -3.65 -13.67
CA GLU A 211 -16.32 -2.57 -12.85
C GLU A 211 -16.07 -1.20 -13.46
N SER A 212 -14.87 -0.97 -14.02
CA SER A 212 -14.54 0.28 -14.71
C SER A 212 -15.36 0.53 -15.98
N GLN A 213 -15.86 -0.55 -16.61
CA GLN A 213 -16.70 -0.50 -17.81
C GLN A 213 -18.19 -0.25 -17.49
N LYS A 214 -18.61 -0.34 -16.22
CA LYS A 214 -20.01 -0.04 -15.87
C LYS A 214 -20.28 1.45 -16.15
N PRO A 215 -21.25 1.79 -17.01
CA PRO A 215 -21.58 3.18 -17.25
C PRO A 215 -22.00 3.81 -15.93
N ASN A 216 -21.43 4.97 -15.63
CA ASN A 216 -21.73 5.75 -14.44
C ASN A 216 -23.21 6.17 -14.52
N LYS A 217 -24.12 5.35 -13.95
CA LYS A 217 -25.58 5.52 -14.03
C LYS A 217 -26.09 6.81 -13.36
N LEU A 218 -25.20 7.62 -12.79
CA LEU A 218 -25.53 8.85 -12.06
C LEU A 218 -25.36 10.16 -12.87
N LEU A 219 -24.98 10.12 -14.15
CA LEU A 219 -24.84 11.33 -14.99
C LEU A 219 -25.70 11.34 -16.27
N LYS A 220 -26.74 10.51 -16.35
CA LYS A 220 -27.73 10.53 -17.45
C LYS A 220 -29.17 10.70 -16.94
N ARG A 221 -29.39 11.68 -16.06
CA ARG A 221 -30.76 12.04 -15.63
C ARG A 221 -31.14 13.51 -15.72
N ASP A 222 -30.42 14.35 -16.48
CA ASP A 222 -30.82 15.76 -16.69
C ASP A 222 -30.60 16.23 -18.13
N SER A 223 -31.14 15.51 -19.12
CA SER A 223 -31.12 16.02 -20.51
C SER A 223 -32.29 15.60 -21.39
N GLN A 224 -33.39 15.06 -20.84
CA GLN A 224 -34.59 14.79 -21.62
C GLN A 224 -35.85 15.08 -20.79
N CYS A 225 -36.75 15.85 -21.41
CA CYS A 225 -38.05 16.34 -20.95
C CYS A 225 -37.94 17.58 -20.03
N VAL A 226 -38.38 18.79 -20.41
CA VAL A 226 -39.66 19.13 -21.02
C VAL A 226 -39.52 20.31 -21.98
N ALA A 227 -39.86 20.09 -23.25
CA ALA A 227 -40.34 21.12 -24.16
C ALA A 227 -41.81 20.77 -24.51
N PHE A 228 -42.75 21.50 -23.91
CA PHE A 228 -44.13 21.70 -24.36
C PHE A 228 -44.51 23.07 -23.76
N SER A 229 -44.36 24.17 -24.50
CA SER A 229 -45.39 24.78 -25.35
C SER A 229 -46.69 25.12 -24.59
N ALA A 230 -46.81 26.38 -24.18
CA ALA A 230 -48.08 27.10 -24.13
C ALA A 230 -47.79 28.60 -24.36
N CYS A 231 -47.85 29.02 -25.61
CA CYS A 231 -48.32 30.35 -25.97
C CYS A 231 -49.84 30.27 -26.08
N GLY A 232 -50.55 31.19 -25.44
CA GLY A 232 -52.02 31.28 -25.42
C GLY A 232 -52.49 31.88 -24.12
#